data_AF-A0A7S4L686-F1
#
_entry.id   AF-A0A7S4L686-F1
#
_cell.length_a   1.000
_cell.length_b   1.000
_cell.length_c   1.000
_cell.angle_alpha   90.00
_cell.angle_beta   90.00
_cell.angle_gamma   90.00
#
_symmetry.space_group_name_H-M   'P 1'
#
loop_
_entity.id
_entity.type
_entity.pdbx_description
1 polymer ?
#
loop_
_entity_poly.entity_id
_entity_poly.type
_entity_poly.pdbx_seq_one_letter_code
_entity_poly.pdbx_strand_id
1 'polypeptide(L)'
;QIDVKVLKDHGVHEGKRLQVVQEGSRSFVRHGEVMVEIPASWSSRADACSPDYLHHLLKRRISSCSILRVSGLPSSATEETVQEIFRGFVLAGGEEGNVVMEEGGKTAYVRMLDGEEATRALKLNGTATAGATLLVSKRLWGLS
;
A
#
# COMPACT_ATOMS: atom_id res chain seq x y z
N GLN A 1 -13.22 -17.47 -2.60
CA GLN A 1 -11.80 -17.86 -2.63
C GLN A 1 -11.25 -17.36 -3.94
N ILE A 2 -10.38 -16.35 -3.92
CA ILE A 2 -9.84 -15.79 -5.17
C ILE A 2 -8.69 -16.69 -5.61
N ASP A 3 -8.77 -17.23 -6.82
CA ASP A 3 -7.76 -18.14 -7.35
C ASP A 3 -6.56 -17.32 -7.85
N VAL A 4 -5.50 -17.29 -7.04
CA VAL A 4 -4.25 -16.60 -7.37
C VAL A 4 -3.28 -17.62 -7.93
N LYS A 5 -3.03 -17.54 -9.24
CA LYS A 5 -2.09 -18.41 -9.94
C LYS A 5 -0.71 -17.78 -9.97
N VAL A 6 0.32 -18.50 -9.52
CA VAL A 6 1.71 -18.05 -9.72
C VAL A 6 2.12 -18.31 -11.16
N LEU A 7 2.44 -17.25 -11.91
CA LEU A 7 2.94 -17.33 -13.27
C LEU A 7 4.46 -17.53 -13.30
N LYS A 8 5.18 -16.81 -12.43
CA LYS A 8 6.64 -16.87 -12.32
C LYS A 8 7.09 -16.63 -10.90
N ASP A 9 8.01 -17.46 -10.41
CA ASP A 9 8.70 -17.24 -9.14
C ASP A 9 10.14 -16.81 -9.43
N HIS A 10 10.52 -15.63 -8.95
CA HIS A 10 11.87 -15.08 -9.10
C HIS A 10 12.72 -15.31 -7.84
N GLY A 11 12.21 -16.08 -6.87
CA GLY A 11 12.91 -16.39 -5.63
C GLY A 11 12.77 -15.29 -4.57
N VAL A 12 13.72 -15.27 -3.63
CA VAL A 12 13.75 -14.33 -2.52
C VAL A 12 14.67 -13.16 -2.88
N HIS A 13 14.15 -11.94 -2.76
CA HIS A 13 14.90 -10.71 -2.94
C HIS A 13 14.63 -9.78 -1.76
N GLU A 14 15.68 -9.20 -1.14
CA GLU A 14 15.56 -8.36 0.07
C GLU A 14 14.75 -9.06 1.19
N GLY A 15 14.91 -10.38 1.35
CA GLY A 15 14.22 -11.18 2.37
C GLY A 15 12.74 -11.48 2.10
N LYS A 16 12.18 -11.01 0.98
CA LYS A 16 10.79 -11.26 0.58
C LYS A 16 10.73 -12.00 -0.75
N ARG A 17 9.73 -12.86 -0.94
CA ARG A 17 9.57 -13.61 -2.19
C ARG A 17 9.00 -12.70 -3.28
N LEU A 18 9.66 -12.66 -4.44
CA LEU A 18 9.26 -11.92 -5.63
C LEU A 18 8.60 -12.87 -6.63
N GLN A 19 7.36 -12.61 -6.99
CA GLN A 19 6.58 -13.46 -7.90
C GLN A 19 5.74 -12.61 -8.84
N VAL A 20 5.52 -13.13 -10.05
CA VAL A 20 4.44 -12.68 -10.92
C VAL A 20 3.26 -13.61 -10.70
N VAL A 21 2.13 -13.03 -10.33
CA VAL A 21 0.89 -13.77 -10.06
C VAL A 21 -0.24 -13.25 -10.94
N GLN A 22 -1.22 -14.10 -11.22
CA GLN A 22 -2.42 -13.77 -11.96
C GLN A 22 -3.63 -13.96 -11.06
N GLU A 23 -4.51 -12.95 -11.06
CA GLU A 23 -5.79 -12.98 -10.36
C GLU A 23 -6.87 -12.67 -11.41
N GLY A 24 -7.64 -13.70 -11.80
CA GLY A 24 -8.56 -13.59 -12.93
C GLY A 24 -7.85 -13.21 -14.24
N SER A 25 -8.22 -12.07 -14.84
CA SER A 25 -7.62 -11.56 -16.08
C SER A 25 -6.44 -10.59 -15.85
N ARG A 26 -6.12 -10.27 -14.59
CA ARG A 26 -5.11 -9.26 -14.24
C ARG A 26 -3.84 -9.91 -13.73
N SER A 27 -2.70 -9.31 -14.04
CA SER A 27 -1.38 -9.78 -13.62
C SER A 27 -0.78 -8.82 -12.61
N PHE A 28 -0.07 -9.34 -11.61
CA PHE A 28 0.49 -8.58 -10.51
C PHE A 28 1.93 -9.01 -10.24
N VAL A 29 2.78 -8.06 -9.84
CA VAL A 29 4.04 -8.36 -9.16
C VAL A 29 3.76 -8.42 -7.67
N ARG A 30 4.08 -9.54 -7.03
CA ARG A 30 4.01 -9.76 -5.58
C ARG A 30 5.41 -9.73 -4.99
N HIS A 31 5.63 -8.92 -3.96
CA HIS A 31 6.85 -8.89 -3.14
C HIS A 31 6.48 -8.90 -1.65
N GLY A 32 6.46 -10.09 -1.05
CA GLY A 32 5.86 -10.28 0.28
C GLY A 32 4.36 -10.00 0.25
N GLU A 33 3.88 -9.09 1.10
CA GLU A 33 2.46 -8.66 1.17
C GLU A 33 2.12 -7.56 0.14
N VAL A 34 3.14 -6.99 -0.52
CA VAL A 34 2.93 -5.95 -1.52
C VAL A 34 2.57 -6.60 -2.84
N MET A 35 1.46 -6.18 -3.44
CA MET A 35 1.10 -6.55 -4.80
C MET A 35 0.81 -5.32 -5.65
N VAL A 36 1.34 -5.31 -6.87
CA VAL A 36 1.23 -4.19 -7.81
C VAL A 36 0.75 -4.72 -9.16
N GLU A 37 -0.36 -4.17 -9.66
CA GLU A 37 -0.88 -4.54 -10.98
C GLU A 37 0.13 -4.17 -12.08
N ILE A 38 0.35 -5.12 -12.98
CA ILE A 38 1.17 -4.97 -14.17
C ILE A 38 0.25 -4.54 -15.31
N PRO A 39 0.64 -3.54 -16.13
CA PRO A 39 -0.12 -3.17 -17.31
C PRO A 39 -0.43 -4.37 -18.21
N ALA A 40 -1.64 -4.43 -18.77
CA ALA A 40 -2.05 -5.50 -19.68
C ALA A 40 -1.10 -5.67 -20.89
N SER A 41 -0.41 -4.61 -21.31
CA SER A 41 0.61 -4.67 -22.36
C SER A 41 1.82 -5.53 -22.01
N TRP A 42 2.01 -5.87 -20.74
CA TRP A 42 3.11 -6.71 -20.26
C TRP A 42 2.64 -8.09 -19.80
N SER A 43 1.33 -8.36 -19.69
CA SER A 43 0.83 -9.63 -19.16
C SER A 43 1.35 -10.83 -19.96
N SER A 44 1.58 -10.65 -21.26
CA SER A 44 2.16 -11.65 -22.17
C SER A 44 3.70 -11.75 -22.14
N ARG A 45 4.39 -10.91 -21.37
CA ARG A 45 5.86 -10.85 -21.27
C ARG A 45 6.38 -10.79 -19.83
N ALA A 46 5.50 -10.81 -18.83
CA ALA A 46 5.85 -10.61 -17.44
C ALA A 46 6.74 -11.75 -16.90
N ASP A 47 6.66 -12.93 -17.49
CA ASP A 47 7.51 -14.10 -17.24
C ASP A 47 8.94 -13.97 -17.79
N ALA A 48 9.13 -13.10 -18.79
CA ALA A 48 10.42 -12.77 -19.40
C ALA A 48 11.08 -11.51 -18.80
N CYS A 49 10.41 -10.80 -17.89
CA CYS A 49 10.97 -9.63 -17.23
C CYS A 49 12.10 -10.03 -16.26
N SER A 50 13.19 -9.25 -16.25
CA SER A 50 14.26 -9.46 -15.27
C SER A 50 13.78 -9.10 -13.86
N PRO A 51 14.31 -9.78 -12.82
CA PRO A 51 14.02 -9.43 -11.42
C PRO A 51 14.27 -7.95 -11.11
N ASP A 52 15.36 -7.38 -11.62
CA ASP A 52 15.73 -5.98 -11.41
C ASP A 52 14.68 -5.01 -11.96
N TYR A 53 14.10 -5.35 -13.10
CA TYR A 53 13.04 -4.54 -13.70
C TYR A 53 11.75 -4.59 -12.89
N LEU A 54 11.35 -5.79 -12.43
CA LEU A 54 10.20 -5.96 -11.54
C LEU A 54 10.40 -5.20 -10.23
N HIS A 55 11.62 -5.23 -9.70
CA HIS A 55 12.01 -4.46 -8.52
C HIS A 55 11.94 -2.96 -8.75
N HIS A 56 12.43 -2.48 -9.90
CA HIS A 56 12.32 -1.08 -10.27
C HIS A 56 10.86 -0.64 -10.41
N LEU A 57 10.00 -1.45 -11.04
CA LEU A 57 8.56 -1.20 -11.13
C LEU A 57 7.91 -1.11 -9.74
N LEU A 58 8.19 -2.09 -8.87
CA LEU A 58 7.69 -2.10 -7.51
C LEU A 58 8.11 -0.84 -6.75
N LYS A 59 9.41 -0.52 -6.75
CA LYS A 59 9.95 0.67 -6.10
C LYS A 59 9.27 1.92 -6.63
N ARG A 60 9.16 2.07 -7.95
CA ARG A 60 8.49 3.22 -8.58
C ARG A 60 7.02 3.33 -8.15
N ARG A 61 6.28 2.22 -8.14
CA ARG A 61 4.86 2.19 -7.76
C ARG A 61 4.64 2.49 -6.28
N ILE A 62 5.44 1.88 -5.40
CA ILE A 62 5.48 2.20 -3.96
C ILE A 62 5.79 3.69 -3.77
N SER A 63 6.81 4.23 -4.43
CA SER A 63 7.18 5.64 -4.34
C SER A 63 6.05 6.56 -4.77
N SER A 64 5.33 6.25 -5.85
CA SER A 64 4.20 7.05 -6.35
C SER A 64 2.88 6.87 -5.58
N CYS A 65 2.78 5.86 -4.71
CA CYS A 65 1.55 5.57 -3.98
C CYS A 65 1.30 6.61 -2.90
N SER A 66 0.15 7.30 -3.01
CA SER A 66 -0.27 8.34 -2.09
C SER A 66 -1.27 7.87 -1.04
N ILE A 67 -1.64 6.58 -1.01
CA ILE A 67 -2.61 6.04 -0.06
C ILE A 67 -1.88 5.29 1.05
N LEU A 68 -2.18 5.65 2.29
CA LEU A 68 -1.68 4.98 3.48
C LEU A 68 -2.78 4.15 4.13
N ARG A 69 -2.42 2.97 4.60
CA ARG A 69 -3.19 2.18 5.56
C ARG A 69 -2.61 2.45 6.94
N VAL A 70 -3.46 2.85 7.86
CA VAL A 70 -3.14 3.09 9.26
C VAL A 70 -3.87 2.05 10.06
N SER A 71 -3.17 1.24 10.83
CA SER A 71 -3.77 0.20 11.69
C SER A 71 -3.21 0.26 13.10
N GLY A 72 -3.85 -0.43 14.02
CA GLY A 72 -3.52 -0.30 15.45
C GLY A 72 -4.12 0.97 16.06
N LEU A 73 -5.16 1.53 15.45
CA LEU A 73 -5.92 2.62 16.03
C LEU A 73 -6.67 2.13 17.28
N PRO A 74 -6.83 2.97 18.32
CA PRO A 74 -7.65 2.64 19.47
C PRO A 74 -9.10 2.40 19.03
N SER A 75 -9.86 1.59 19.79
CA SER A 75 -11.25 1.25 19.44
C SER A 75 -12.20 2.44 19.42
N SER A 76 -11.81 3.56 20.04
CA SER A 76 -12.54 4.82 20.03
C SER A 76 -12.04 5.80 18.96
N ALA A 77 -11.13 5.38 18.07
CA ALA A 77 -10.60 6.25 17.04
C ALA A 77 -11.71 6.67 16.07
N THR A 78 -11.71 7.96 15.74
CA THR A 78 -12.59 8.58 14.75
C THR A 78 -11.79 9.10 13.57
N GLU A 79 -12.47 9.58 12.53
CA GLU A 79 -11.81 10.25 11.41
C GLU A 79 -11.01 11.47 11.88
N GLU A 80 -11.54 12.25 12.83
CA GLU A 80 -10.85 13.40 13.42
C GLU A 80 -9.59 12.98 14.17
N THR A 81 -9.62 11.82 14.83
CA THR A 81 -8.43 11.26 15.48
C THR A 81 -7.32 11.01 14.46
N VAL A 82 -7.69 10.45 13.30
CA VAL A 82 -6.75 10.20 12.21
C VAL A 82 -6.29 11.50 11.57
N GLN A 83 -7.18 12.46 11.35
CA GLN A 83 -6.80 13.79 10.84
C GLN A 83 -5.79 14.47 11.77
N GLU A 84 -5.98 14.42 13.09
CA GLU A 84 -5.01 15.01 14.04
C GLU A 84 -3.65 14.31 13.99
N ILE A 85 -3.62 12.97 13.87
CA ILE A 85 -2.36 12.22 13.66
C ILE A 85 -1.62 12.72 12.41
N PHE A 86 -2.36 13.08 11.36
CA PHE A 86 -1.80 13.48 10.07
C PHE A 86 -1.77 15.02 9.84
N ARG A 87 -2.08 15.83 10.84
CA ARG A 87 -2.18 17.30 10.74
C ARG A 87 -0.91 18.01 10.23
N GLY A 88 0.25 17.38 10.41
CA GLY A 88 1.53 17.87 9.90
C GLY A 88 1.84 17.53 8.44
N PHE A 89 0.89 16.95 7.71
CA PHE A 89 1.06 16.47 6.35
C PHE A 89 -0.04 16.98 5.42
N VAL A 90 0.23 16.97 4.12
CA VAL A 90 -0.72 17.42 3.11
C VAL A 90 -1.57 16.26 2.59
N LEU A 91 -2.88 16.34 2.83
CA LEU A 91 -3.88 15.39 2.33
C LEU A 91 -4.40 15.81 0.95
N ALA A 92 -4.84 14.86 0.13
CA ALA A 92 -5.26 15.13 -1.25
C ALA A 92 -6.59 15.90 -1.33
N GLY A 93 -6.56 17.20 -1.62
CA GLY A 93 -7.79 18.00 -1.73
C GLY A 93 -8.31 18.56 -0.40
N GLY A 94 -7.48 18.58 0.65
CA GLY A 94 -7.78 19.20 1.94
C GLY A 94 -8.04 18.21 3.08
N GLU A 95 -8.57 18.69 4.20
CA GLU A 95 -8.75 17.87 5.42
C GLU A 95 -10.02 16.98 5.36
N GLU A 96 -11.09 17.43 4.70
CA GLU A 96 -12.36 16.68 4.61
C GLU A 96 -12.36 15.62 3.49
N GLY A 97 -12.77 14.39 3.79
CA GLY A 97 -13.03 13.32 2.81
C GLY A 97 -11.84 12.45 2.38
N ASN A 98 -10.66 12.62 3.01
CA ASN A 98 -9.44 11.88 2.68
C ASN A 98 -9.10 10.74 3.65
N VAL A 99 -9.88 10.61 4.71
CA VAL A 99 -9.79 9.51 5.67
C VAL A 99 -11.00 8.63 5.46
N VAL A 100 -10.77 7.32 5.36
CA VAL A 100 -11.85 6.32 5.31
C VAL A 100 -11.57 5.29 6.40
N MET A 101 -12.45 5.21 7.39
CA MET A 101 -12.37 4.20 8.44
C MET A 101 -12.83 2.84 7.91
N GLU A 102 -12.10 1.78 8.24
CA GLU A 102 -12.54 0.40 7.99
C GLU A 102 -13.60 -0.01 9.02
N GLU A 103 -14.49 -0.94 8.64
CA GLU A 103 -15.50 -1.49 9.53
C GLU A 103 -14.83 -2.09 10.78
N GLY A 104 -15.20 -1.60 11.97
CA GLY A 104 -14.58 -1.96 13.24
C GLY A 104 -13.53 -0.96 13.78
N GLY A 105 -13.24 0.13 13.05
CA GLY A 105 -12.59 1.34 13.59
C GLY A 105 -11.10 1.24 13.96
N LYS A 106 -10.49 0.06 13.81
CA LYS A 106 -9.06 -0.18 14.15
C LYS A 106 -8.09 0.07 12.99
N THR A 107 -8.63 0.27 11.79
CA THR A 107 -7.88 0.58 10.58
C THR A 107 -8.52 1.78 9.89
N ALA A 108 -7.71 2.65 9.31
CA ALA A 108 -8.12 3.73 8.44
C ALA A 108 -7.27 3.77 7.17
N TYR A 109 -7.81 4.37 6.12
CA TYR A 109 -7.10 4.66 4.88
C TYR A 109 -7.02 6.17 4.70
N VAL A 110 -5.82 6.68 4.46
CA VAL A 110 -5.55 8.12 4.33
C VAL A 110 -4.98 8.42 2.96
N ARG A 111 -5.62 9.33 2.23
CA ARG A 111 -5.16 9.79 0.92
C ARG A 111 -4.31 11.06 1.07
N MET A 112 -3.02 10.90 0.83
CA MET A 112 -2.03 11.98 0.84
C MET A 112 -2.02 12.71 -0.51
N LEU A 113 -1.51 13.94 -0.53
CA LEU A 113 -1.38 14.75 -1.75
C LEU A 113 -0.70 13.96 -2.88
N ASP A 114 0.42 13.33 -2.57
CA ASP A 114 1.20 12.53 -3.51
C ASP A 114 1.98 11.42 -2.77
N GLY A 115 2.78 10.69 -3.53
CA GLY A 115 3.60 9.61 -3.01
C GLY A 115 4.80 10.06 -2.16
N GLU A 116 5.26 11.30 -2.31
CA GLU A 116 6.34 11.87 -1.52
C GLU A 116 5.84 12.18 -0.11
N GLU A 117 4.69 12.84 0.00
CA GLU A 117 4.05 13.15 1.27
C GLU A 117 3.65 11.88 2.02
N ALA A 118 3.15 10.87 1.30
CA ALA A 118 2.92 9.54 1.86
C ALA A 118 4.21 8.89 2.39
N THR A 119 5.34 9.06 1.69
CA THR A 119 6.64 8.55 2.18
C THR A 119 7.08 9.28 3.44
N ARG A 120 6.90 10.61 3.49
CA ARG A 120 7.20 11.39 4.70
C ARG A 120 6.34 10.94 5.87
N ALA A 121 5.08 10.62 5.65
CA ALA A 121 4.16 10.20 6.70
C ALA A 121 4.40 8.78 7.22
N LEU A 122 5.17 7.94 6.51
CA LEU A 122 5.63 6.65 7.05
C LEU A 122 6.47 6.79 8.33
N LYS A 123 7.03 7.97 8.62
CA LYS A 123 7.72 8.23 9.89
C LYS A 123 6.81 8.12 11.12
N LEU A 124 5.49 8.13 10.93
CA LEU A 124 4.50 7.86 11.98
C LEU A 124 4.38 6.36 12.30
N ASN A 125 4.98 5.48 11.51
CA ASN A 125 4.95 4.06 11.80
C ASN A 125 5.71 3.77 13.11
N GLY A 126 5.05 3.09 14.05
CA GLY A 126 5.58 2.78 15.37
C GLY A 126 5.38 3.88 16.40
N THR A 127 4.75 5.01 16.07
CA THR A 127 4.42 6.03 17.08
C THR A 127 3.29 5.56 17.98
N ALA A 128 3.35 5.92 19.26
CA ALA A 128 2.29 5.64 20.21
C ALA A 128 1.27 6.79 20.20
N THR A 129 0.01 6.45 19.98
CA THR A 129 -1.13 7.39 20.05
C THR A 129 -2.19 6.79 20.96
N ALA A 130 -2.57 7.53 22.01
CA ALA A 130 -3.60 7.13 22.98
C ALA A 130 -3.39 5.70 23.55
N GLY A 131 -2.15 5.31 23.80
CA GLY A 131 -1.79 3.99 24.35
C GLY A 131 -1.75 2.84 23.33
N ALA A 132 -2.01 3.11 22.06
CA ALA A 132 -1.86 2.14 20.96
C ALA A 132 -0.66 2.49 20.08
N THR A 133 0.00 1.48 19.50
CA THR A 133 1.10 1.68 18.55
C THR A 133 0.55 1.69 17.13
N LEU A 134 0.79 2.76 16.39
CA LEU A 134 0.35 2.90 15.01
C LEU A 134 1.21 2.04 14.09
N LEU A 135 0.54 1.35 13.17
CA LEU A 135 1.16 0.65 12.05
C LEU A 135 0.75 1.35 10.76
N VAL A 136 1.69 2.09 10.17
CA VAL A 136 1.46 2.90 8.96
C VAL A 136 2.20 2.28 7.79
N SER A 137 1.48 1.97 6.72
CA SER A 137 2.05 1.39 5.50
C SER A 137 1.40 1.96 4.25
N LYS A 138 2.13 1.96 3.13
CA LYS A 138 1.54 2.31 1.82
C LYS A 138 0.63 1.20 1.33
N ARG A 139 -0.60 1.54 0.91
CA ARG A 139 -1.55 0.58 0.36
C ARG A 139 -1.50 0.60 -1.16
N LEU A 140 -0.97 -0.47 -1.74
CA LEU A 140 -0.84 -0.63 -3.19
C LEU A 140 -2.01 -1.37 -3.86
N TRP A 141 -3.16 -1.47 -3.19
CA TRP A 141 -4.32 -2.21 -3.68
C TRP A 141 -5.57 -1.35 -3.87
N GLY A 142 -6.14 -1.47 -5.08
CA GLY A 142 -7.56 -1.39 -5.40
C GLY A 142 -8.34 -0.19 -4.86
N LEU A 143 -8.18 0.98 -5.50
CA LEU A 143 -9.33 1.88 -5.67
C LEU A 143 -10.14 1.34 -6.85
N SER A 144 -11.10 0.47 -6.57
CA SER A 144 -12.29 0.28 -7.40
C SER A 144 -13.48 0.77 -6.62
#